data_AF-A0A8S9UAH2-F1
#
_entry.id   AF-A0A8S9UAH2-F1
#
_cell.length_a   1.000
_cell.length_b   1.000
_cell.length_c   1.000
_cell.angle_alpha   90.00
_cell.angle_beta   90.00
_cell.angle_gamma   90.00
#
_symmetry.space_group_name_H-M   'P 1'
#
loop_
_entity.id
_entity.type
_entity.pdbx_description
1 polymer ?
#
loop_
_entity_poly.entity_id
_entity_poly.type
_entity_poly.pdbx_seq_one_letter_code
_entity_poly.pdbx_strand_id
1 'polypeptide(L)'
;MYAAQLQRGRMTKFQWRAQVSLLYKKGDRNLPSNDRPISLFHVDAKLGPKILAYRLGSALEALLCSDQYGFVPGRDIRHAHLRFQALSQLFAGDHSPAGAVLLDFAKASDSVVWDARDMVLIHFGFSDSFRRWIRVLFPGTLVSLMFNGRPLDPF
;
A
#
# COMPACT_ATOMS: atom_id res chain seq x y z
N MET A 1 3.80 12.87 -21.16
CA MET A 1 4.79 11.90 -20.64
C MET A 1 4.23 10.48 -20.49
N TYR A 2 3.12 10.30 -19.77
CA TYR A 2 2.57 8.97 -19.47
C TYR A 2 1.79 8.29 -20.60
N ALA A 3 1.19 9.05 -21.53
CA ALA A 3 0.39 8.49 -22.63
C ALA A 3 1.16 7.50 -23.52
N ALA A 4 2.40 7.83 -23.87
CA ALA A 4 3.28 6.94 -24.62
C ALA A 4 3.62 5.65 -23.84
N GLN A 5 3.67 5.71 -22.51
CA GLN A 5 3.93 4.53 -21.66
C GLN A 5 2.72 3.61 -21.57
N LEU A 6 1.50 4.17 -21.58
CA LEU A 6 0.28 3.39 -21.66
C LEU A 6 0.19 2.59 -22.97
N GLN A 7 0.59 3.22 -24.08
CA GLN A 7 0.66 2.55 -25.39
C GLN A 7 1.72 1.45 -25.38
N ARG A 8 2.91 1.72 -24.85
CA ARG A 8 4.02 0.75 -24.74
C ARG A 8 3.77 -0.36 -23.71
N GLY A 9 2.83 -0.18 -22.80
CA GLY A 9 2.53 -1.16 -21.75
C GLY A 9 3.56 -1.20 -20.61
N ARG A 10 4.50 -0.26 -20.53
CA ARG A 10 5.55 -0.23 -19.51
C ARG A 10 6.11 1.17 -19.28
N MET A 11 6.67 1.37 -18.09
CA MET A 11 7.39 2.59 -17.72
C MET A 11 8.78 2.66 -18.37
N THR A 12 9.37 3.86 -18.43
CA THR A 12 10.77 3.99 -18.89
C THR A 12 11.74 3.34 -17.89
N LYS A 13 12.95 2.98 -18.35
CA LYS A 13 14.02 2.48 -17.47
C LYS A 13 14.33 3.44 -16.31
N PHE A 14 14.21 4.74 -16.54
CA PHE A 14 14.43 5.74 -15.49
C PHE A 14 13.31 5.73 -14.46
N GLN A 15 12.06 5.73 -14.91
CA GLN A 15 10.89 5.70 -14.04
C GLN A 15 10.74 4.40 -13.25
N TRP A 16 11.31 3.29 -13.74
CA TRP A 16 11.28 2.01 -13.05
C TRP A 16 12.44 1.74 -12.11
N ARG A 17 13.33 2.71 -11.88
CA ARG A 17 14.40 2.55 -10.89
C ARG A 17 13.92 2.95 -9.50
N ALA A 18 14.18 2.09 -8.53
CA ALA A 18 14.02 2.36 -7.12
C ALA A 18 15.34 2.16 -6.38
N GLN A 19 15.62 3.03 -5.42
CA GLN A 19 16.71 2.86 -4.47
C GLN A 19 16.13 2.42 -3.13
N VAL A 20 16.51 1.26 -2.63
CA VAL A 20 16.06 0.77 -1.32
C VAL A 20 17.04 1.20 -0.25
N SER A 21 16.56 1.99 0.71
CA SER A 21 17.31 2.32 1.93
C SER A 21 16.75 1.52 3.10
N LEU A 22 17.63 1.02 3.97
CA LEU A 22 17.24 0.31 5.19
C LEU A 22 17.15 1.30 6.36
N LEU A 23 15.97 1.41 6.97
CA LEU A 23 15.77 2.19 8.19
C LEU A 23 15.64 1.26 9.39
N TYR A 24 16.52 1.44 10.37
CA TYR A 24 16.44 0.70 11.62
C TYR A 24 15.13 0.99 12.38
N LYS A 25 14.40 -0.07 12.74
CA LYS A 25 13.11 0.00 13.46
C LYS A 25 13.29 -0.12 14.96
N LYS A 26 13.81 -1.26 15.45
CA LYS A 26 14.06 -1.59 16.86
C LYS A 26 14.66 -3.00 16.98
N GLY A 27 15.34 -3.30 18.10
CA GLY A 27 15.85 -4.64 18.42
C GLY A 27 17.35 -4.81 18.15
N ASP A 28 17.78 -6.05 17.93
CA ASP A 28 19.16 -6.34 17.54
C ASP A 28 19.45 -5.84 16.11
N ARG A 29 20.54 -5.08 15.94
CA ARG A 29 20.98 -4.54 14.64
C ARG A 29 21.56 -5.60 13.71
N ASN A 30 21.90 -6.78 14.23
CA ASN A 30 22.39 -7.88 13.42
C ASN A 30 21.27 -8.68 12.74
N LEU A 31 20.00 -8.39 13.05
CA LEU A 31 18.84 -9.05 12.46
C LEU A 31 18.19 -8.17 11.38
N PRO A 32 18.24 -8.55 10.09
CA PRO A 32 17.64 -7.77 9.00
C PRO A 32 16.13 -7.54 9.13
N SER A 33 15.43 -8.40 9.86
CA SER A 33 13.99 -8.23 10.17
C SER A 33 13.69 -6.99 11.02
N ASN A 34 14.70 -6.42 11.67
CA ASN A 34 14.61 -5.22 12.48
C ASN A 34 14.84 -3.94 11.66
N ASP A 35 15.12 -4.06 10.37
CA ASP A 35 15.14 -2.94 9.44
C ASP A 35 13.85 -2.86 8.62
N ARG A 36 13.49 -1.64 8.24
CA ARG A 36 12.40 -1.33 7.32
C ARG A 36 13.00 -0.90 5.98
N PRO A 37 12.88 -1.70 4.91
CA PRO A 37 13.25 -1.24 3.58
C PRO A 37 12.28 -0.14 3.13
N ILE A 38 12.82 0.96 2.62
CA ILE A 38 12.05 2.03 1.98
C ILE A 38 12.52 2.16 0.54
N SER A 39 11.60 1.93 -0.39
CA SER A 39 11.82 2.10 -1.83
C SER A 39 11.65 3.57 -2.22
N LEU A 40 12.77 4.19 -2.59
CA LEU A 40 12.85 5.57 -3.07
C LEU A 40 12.79 5.58 -4.59
N PHE A 41 11.64 5.98 -5.13
CA PHE A 41 11.46 6.22 -6.55
C PHE A 41 11.71 7.69 -6.91
N HIS A 42 12.08 7.92 -8.17
CA HIS A 42 12.08 9.25 -8.76
C HIS A 42 10.67 9.89 -8.71
N VAL A 43 10.63 11.22 -8.60
CA VAL A 43 9.36 11.98 -8.44
C VAL A 43 8.43 11.77 -9.64
N ASP A 44 9.01 11.72 -10.83
CA ASP A 44 8.28 11.51 -12.07
C ASP A 44 7.50 10.19 -12.04
N ALA A 45 8.07 9.11 -11.52
CA ALA A 45 7.44 7.80 -11.35
C ALA A 45 6.31 7.77 -10.30
N LYS A 46 6.37 8.67 -9.31
CA LYS A 46 5.34 8.78 -8.25
C LYS A 46 4.09 9.54 -8.71
N LEU A 47 4.22 10.39 -9.74
CA LEU A 47 3.12 11.24 -10.18
C LEU A 47 1.91 10.44 -10.70
N GLY A 48 2.13 9.44 -11.55
CA GLY A 48 1.07 8.59 -12.09
C GLY A 48 0.27 7.88 -10.99
N PRO A 49 0.91 7.10 -10.10
CA PRO A 49 0.25 6.47 -8.97
C PRO A 49 -0.47 7.46 -8.06
N LYS A 50 0.09 8.66 -7.83
CA LYS A 50 -0.55 9.69 -7.02
C LYS A 50 -1.85 10.21 -7.64
N ILE A 51 -1.87 10.42 -8.96
CA ILE A 51 -3.09 10.82 -9.70
C ILE A 51 -4.15 9.73 -9.61
N LEU A 52 -3.77 8.45 -9.78
CA LEU A 52 -4.71 7.33 -9.65
C LEU A 52 -5.26 7.22 -8.22
N ALA A 53 -4.40 7.34 -7.21
CA ALA A 53 -4.81 7.30 -5.81
C ALA A 53 -5.78 8.45 -5.48
N TYR A 54 -5.52 9.65 -6.00
CA TYR A 54 -6.43 10.79 -5.82
C TYR A 54 -7.82 10.52 -6.42
N ARG A 55 -7.87 9.99 -7.66
CA ARG A 55 -9.13 9.61 -8.32
C ARG A 55 -9.84 8.43 -7.64
N LEU A 56 -9.09 7.47 -7.14
CA LEU A 56 -9.65 6.35 -6.38
C LEU A 56 -10.24 6.84 -5.06
N GLY A 57 -9.60 7.81 -4.42
CA GLY A 57 -10.02 8.40 -3.14
C GLY A 57 -11.47 8.87 -3.13
N SER A 58 -11.97 9.46 -4.23
CA SER A 58 -13.38 9.88 -4.33
C SER A 58 -14.37 8.73 -4.44
N ALA A 59 -13.92 7.53 -4.81
CA ALA A 59 -14.76 6.33 -4.88
C ALA A 59 -14.69 5.46 -3.62
N LEU A 60 -13.62 5.59 -2.82
CA LEU A 60 -13.37 4.71 -1.67
C LEU A 60 -14.52 4.66 -0.65
N GLU A 61 -15.19 5.79 -0.41
CA GLU A 61 -16.28 5.86 0.57
C GLU A 61 -17.48 4.99 0.17
N ALA A 62 -17.79 4.89 -1.12
CA ALA A 62 -18.86 4.05 -1.63
C ALA A 62 -18.47 2.56 -1.73
N LEU A 63 -17.17 2.27 -1.82
CA LEU A 63 -16.65 0.90 -2.00
C LEU A 63 -16.33 0.18 -0.69
N LEU A 64 -16.00 0.94 0.37
CA LEU A 64 -15.49 0.39 1.63
C LEU A 64 -16.51 0.53 2.76
N CYS A 65 -16.59 -0.53 3.58
CA CYS A 65 -17.40 -0.53 4.80
C CYS A 65 -17.10 0.70 5.68
N SER A 66 -18.10 1.19 6.40
CA SER A 66 -17.99 2.32 7.35
C SER A 66 -16.88 2.13 8.40
N ASP A 67 -16.53 0.87 8.68
CA ASP A 67 -15.63 0.48 9.74
C ASP A 67 -14.16 0.42 9.27
N GLN A 68 -13.91 0.73 7.99
CA GLN A 68 -12.58 0.88 7.44
C GLN A 68 -12.07 2.31 7.68
N TYR A 69 -11.28 2.51 8.75
CA TYR A 69 -10.80 3.85 9.13
C TYR A 69 -9.43 4.22 8.52
N GLY A 70 -8.62 3.23 8.14
CA GLY A 70 -7.29 3.46 7.57
C GLY A 70 -7.32 3.76 6.08
N PHE A 71 -6.52 4.73 5.64
CA PHE A 71 -6.27 5.07 4.23
C PHE A 71 -7.50 5.52 3.41
N VAL A 72 -8.58 5.96 4.08
CA VAL A 72 -9.76 6.55 3.44
C VAL A 72 -9.80 8.06 3.75
N PRO A 73 -9.85 8.93 2.73
CA PRO A 73 -9.97 10.37 2.95
C PRO A 73 -11.15 10.72 3.85
N GLY A 74 -10.94 11.64 4.80
CA GLY A 74 -11.98 12.08 5.73
C GLY A 74 -12.27 11.14 6.91
N ARG A 75 -11.67 9.94 6.97
CA ARG A 75 -11.79 9.03 8.12
C ARG A 75 -10.58 9.13 9.05
N ASP A 76 -10.83 8.96 10.34
CA ASP A 76 -9.82 9.06 11.39
C ASP A 76 -9.69 7.73 12.14
N ILE A 77 -8.45 7.26 12.28
CA ILE A 77 -8.13 6.01 13.00
C ILE A 77 -8.52 6.07 14.49
N ARG A 78 -8.58 7.27 15.08
CA ARG A 78 -9.02 7.46 16.47
C ARG A 78 -10.45 6.99 16.70
N HIS A 79 -11.32 7.08 15.68
CA HIS A 79 -12.69 6.56 15.78
C HIS A 79 -12.71 5.03 15.89
N ALA A 80 -11.79 4.32 15.24
CA ALA A 80 -11.64 2.87 15.40
C ALA A 80 -11.32 2.51 16.86
N HIS A 81 -10.40 3.26 17.47
CA HIS A 81 -10.01 3.05 18.86
C HIS A 81 -11.15 3.34 19.84
N LEU A 82 -11.85 4.47 19.68
CA LEU A 82 -13.00 4.82 20.51
C LEU A 82 -14.10 3.76 20.42
N ARG A 83 -14.39 3.27 19.20
CA ARG A 83 -15.38 2.21 19.00
C ARG A 83 -14.98 0.91 19.68
N PHE A 84 -13.71 0.51 19.58
CA PHE A 84 -13.19 -0.66 20.28
C PHE A 84 -13.32 -0.53 21.81
N GLN A 85 -13.02 0.64 22.36
CA GLN A 85 -13.18 0.92 23.79
C GLN A 85 -14.66 0.87 24.22
N ALA A 86 -15.56 1.49 23.45
CA ALA A 86 -16.99 1.49 23.73
C ALA A 86 -17.57 0.07 23.74
N LEU A 87 -17.21 -0.76 22.75
CA LEU A 87 -17.61 -2.17 22.72
C LEU A 87 -17.05 -2.93 23.93
N SER A 88 -15.79 -2.70 24.29
CA SER A 88 -15.16 -3.34 25.45
C SER A 88 -15.88 -3.00 26.76
N GLN A 89 -16.32 -1.74 26.93
CA GLN A 89 -17.07 -1.29 28.10
C GLN A 89 -18.49 -1.87 28.14
N LEU A 90 -19.17 -1.93 27.00
CA LEU A 90 -20.51 -2.51 26.89
C LEU A 90 -20.53 -3.98 27.36
N PHE A 91 -19.62 -4.79 26.82
CA PHE A 91 -19.55 -6.21 27.17
C PHE A 91 -19.00 -6.48 28.58
N ALA A 92 -18.24 -5.54 29.16
CA ALA A 92 -17.83 -5.63 30.55
C ALA A 92 -19.03 -5.48 31.53
N GLY A 93 -20.05 -4.72 31.15
CA GLY A 93 -21.26 -4.50 31.96
C GLY A 93 -22.31 -5.61 31.83
N ASP A 94 -22.40 -6.27 30.68
CA ASP A 94 -23.44 -7.26 30.37
C ASP A 94 -23.17 -8.68 30.91
N HIS A 95 -22.04 -8.90 31.60
CA HIS A 95 -21.57 -10.21 32.12
C HIS A 95 -21.60 -11.37 31.11
N SER A 96 -21.70 -11.05 29.82
CA SER A 96 -21.77 -12.01 28.73
C SER A 96 -20.36 -12.35 28.26
N PRO A 97 -20.06 -13.62 27.96
CA PRO A 97 -18.73 -14.01 27.47
C PRO A 97 -18.46 -13.33 26.13
N ALA A 98 -17.47 -12.44 26.10
CA ALA A 98 -17.03 -11.71 24.92
C ALA A 98 -15.51 -11.81 24.75
N GLY A 99 -15.03 -11.70 23.51
CA GLY A 99 -13.62 -11.74 23.17
C GLY A 99 -13.30 -10.92 21.93
N ALA A 100 -12.05 -10.47 21.80
CA ALA A 100 -11.56 -9.73 20.66
C ALA A 100 -10.48 -10.52 19.92
N VAL A 101 -10.57 -10.54 18.58
CA VAL A 101 -9.55 -11.14 17.71
C VAL A 101 -8.81 -10.01 17.00
N LEU A 102 -7.51 -9.89 17.25
CA LEU A 102 -6.64 -8.90 16.62
C LEU A 102 -5.80 -9.59 15.55
N LEU A 103 -6.02 -9.22 14.29
CA LEU A 103 -5.32 -9.78 13.13
C LEU A 103 -4.37 -8.73 12.54
N ASP A 104 -3.16 -9.15 12.19
CA ASP A 104 -2.18 -8.33 11.47
C ASP A 104 -1.58 -9.12 10.30
N PHE A 105 -1.32 -8.42 9.20
CA PHE A 105 -0.73 -9.02 8.00
C PHE A 105 0.76 -8.71 7.94
N ALA A 106 1.59 -9.75 8.06
CA ALA A 106 3.03 -9.64 7.86
C ALA A 106 3.31 -9.18 6.42
N LYS A 107 4.05 -8.07 6.25
CA LYS A 107 4.44 -7.52 4.95
C LYS A 107 3.25 -7.36 3.99
N ALA A 108 2.16 -6.76 4.46
CA ALA A 108 0.91 -6.66 3.72
C ALA A 108 1.06 -6.09 2.30
N SER A 109 1.93 -5.10 2.08
CA SER A 109 2.19 -4.51 0.75
C SER A 109 2.91 -5.45 -0.21
N ASP A 110 3.77 -6.32 0.33
CA ASP A 110 4.65 -7.17 -0.46
C ASP A 110 3.98 -8.52 -0.76
N SER A 111 2.93 -8.84 -0.01
CA SER A 111 2.22 -10.13 -0.06
C SER A 111 1.00 -10.12 -1.00
N VAL A 112 0.64 -8.98 -1.58
CA VAL A 112 -0.52 -8.89 -2.48
C VAL A 112 -0.17 -9.49 -3.85
N VAL A 113 -0.92 -10.52 -4.25
CA VAL A 113 -0.81 -11.13 -5.58
C VAL A 113 -1.42 -10.20 -6.64
N TRP A 114 -0.69 -9.97 -7.73
CA TRP A 114 -1.09 -9.04 -8.82
C TRP A 114 -2.43 -9.41 -9.45
N ASP A 115 -2.65 -10.71 -9.69
CA ASP A 115 -3.89 -11.20 -10.31
C ASP A 115 -5.08 -11.03 -9.37
N ALA A 116 -4.92 -11.35 -8.09
CA ALA A 116 -5.97 -11.15 -7.08
C ALA A 116 -6.39 -9.66 -7.01
N ARG A 117 -5.44 -8.74 -7.11
CA ARG A 117 -5.74 -7.30 -7.15
C ARG A 117 -6.50 -6.90 -8.42
N ASP A 118 -6.15 -7.44 -9.59
CA ASP A 118 -6.91 -7.16 -10.82
C ASP A 118 -8.34 -7.71 -10.74
N MET A 119 -8.53 -8.89 -10.16
CA MET A 119 -9.85 -9.48 -9.90
C MET A 119 -10.71 -8.61 -8.99
N VAL A 120 -10.13 -8.05 -7.92
CA VAL A 120 -10.86 -7.11 -7.03
C VAL A 120 -11.28 -5.86 -7.80
N LEU A 121 -10.43 -5.32 -8.67
CA LEU A 121 -10.78 -4.16 -9.49
C LEU A 121 -11.88 -4.49 -10.50
N ILE A 122 -11.88 -5.68 -11.09
CA ILE A 122 -12.99 -6.15 -11.95
C ILE A 122 -14.29 -6.23 -11.15
N HIS A 123 -14.25 -6.83 -9.96
CA HIS A 123 -15.42 -7.02 -9.11
C HIS A 123 -16.09 -5.68 -8.75
N PHE A 124 -15.30 -4.65 -8.44
CA PHE A 124 -15.81 -3.30 -8.16
C PHE A 124 -16.13 -2.47 -9.43
N GLY A 125 -16.06 -3.07 -10.62
CA GLY A 125 -16.45 -2.43 -11.88
C GLY A 125 -15.46 -1.40 -12.42
N PHE A 126 -14.18 -1.46 -12.04
CA PHE A 126 -13.17 -0.56 -12.59
C PHE A 126 -12.92 -0.84 -14.07
N SER A 127 -12.89 0.24 -14.86
CA SER A 127 -12.69 0.14 -16.31
C SER A 127 -11.35 -0.47 -16.70
N ASP A 128 -11.32 -1.09 -17.87
CA ASP A 128 -10.10 -1.65 -18.49
C ASP A 128 -8.98 -0.61 -18.60
N SER A 129 -9.33 0.64 -18.88
CA SER A 129 -8.39 1.77 -18.93
C SER A 129 -7.71 1.99 -17.57
N PHE A 130 -8.47 2.00 -16.47
CA PHE A 130 -7.90 2.16 -15.13
C PHE A 130 -7.01 0.97 -14.75
N ARG A 131 -7.48 -0.25 -14.98
CA ARG A 131 -6.72 -1.48 -14.73
C ARG A 131 -5.43 -1.52 -15.56
N ARG A 132 -5.47 -1.08 -16.82
CA ARG A 132 -4.28 -0.97 -17.69
C ARG A 132 -3.26 -0.01 -17.11
N TRP A 133 -3.68 1.14 -16.57
CA TRP A 133 -2.74 2.03 -15.88
C TRP A 133 -2.06 1.37 -14.69
N ILE A 134 -2.81 0.65 -13.86
CA ILE A 134 -2.25 -0.10 -12.74
C ILE A 134 -1.25 -1.17 -13.21
N ARG A 135 -1.52 -1.88 -14.31
CA ARG A 135 -0.57 -2.84 -14.89
C ARG A 135 0.70 -2.19 -15.44
N VAL A 136 0.63 -0.95 -15.94
CA VAL A 136 1.80 -0.25 -16.49
C VAL A 136 2.69 0.32 -15.40
N LEU A 137 2.10 0.86 -14.33
CA LEU A 137 2.82 1.68 -13.36
C LEU A 137 3.62 0.89 -12.31
N PHE A 138 3.29 -0.38 -12.09
CA PHE A 138 3.66 -1.06 -10.84
C PHE A 138 4.52 -2.34 -10.95
N PRO A 139 4.49 -3.16 -12.02
CA PRO A 139 5.38 -4.34 -12.17
C PRO A 139 6.88 -3.96 -12.31
N GLY A 140 7.79 -4.88 -12.65
CA GLY A 140 9.09 -4.61 -13.31
C GLY A 140 10.07 -3.54 -12.77
N THR A 141 10.02 -3.18 -11.49
CA THR A 141 10.94 -2.20 -10.90
C THR A 141 12.35 -2.78 -10.81
N LEU A 142 13.34 -2.02 -11.29
CA LEU A 142 14.76 -2.29 -11.08
C LEU A 142 15.18 -1.69 -9.74
N VAL A 143 15.70 -2.52 -8.84
CA VAL A 143 15.98 -2.12 -7.47
C VAL A 143 17.48 -2.11 -7.20
N SER A 144 18.00 -0.99 -6.71
CA SER A 144 19.36 -0.90 -6.17
C SER A 144 19.30 -0.73 -4.65
N LEU A 145 20.07 -1.53 -3.90
CA LEU A 145 20.23 -1.32 -2.47
C LEU A 145 21.18 -0.13 -2.21
N MET A 146 20.81 0.75 -1.30
CA MET A 146 21.68 1.83 -0.83
C MET A 146 22.55 1.33 0.33
N PHE A 147 23.86 1.30 0.12
CA PHE A 147 24.85 0.92 1.13
C PHE A 147 25.83 2.07 1.36
N ASN A 148 25.92 2.56 2.60
CA ASN A 148 26.78 3.70 2.98
C ASN A 148 26.64 4.92 2.05
N GLY A 149 25.40 5.23 1.65
CA GLY A 149 25.09 6.37 0.77
C GLY A 149 25.36 6.15 -0.73
N ARG A 150 25.75 4.95 -1.15
CA ARG A 150 25.98 4.61 -2.57
C ARG A 150 25.04 3.48 -3.03
N PRO A 151 24.48 3.56 -4.25
CA PRO A 151 23.68 2.46 -4.79
C PRO A 151 24.59 1.31 -5.23
N LEU A 152 24.20 0.08 -4.89
CA LEU A 152 24.75 -1.14 -5.46
C LEU A 152 24.14 -1.42 -6.85
N ASP A 153 24.69 -2.41 -7.55
CA ASP A 153 24.17 -2.86 -8.84
C ASP A 153 22.69 -3.26 -8.72
N PRO A 154 21.87 -2.86 -9.71
CA PRO A 154 20.43 -3.14 -9.67
C PRO A 154 20.13 -4.61 -9.92
N PHE A 155 19.08 -5.11 -9.27
CA PHE A 155 18.51 -6.45 -9.45
C PHE A 155 17.01 -6.37 -9.77
#